data_AF-A0A2V4BRU0-F1
#
_entry.id   AF-A0A2V4BRU0-F1
#
_cell.length_a   1.000
_cell.length_b   1.000
_cell.length_c   1.000
_cell.angle_alpha   90.00
_cell.angle_beta   90.00
_cell.angle_gamma   90.00
#
_symmetry.space_group_name_H-M   'P 1'
#
loop_
_entity.id
_entity.type
_entity.pdbx_description
1 polymer ?
#
loop_
_entity_poly.entity_id
_entity_poly.type
_entity_poly.pdbx_seq_one_letter_code
_entity_poly.pdbx_strand_id
1 'polypeptide(L)'
;MIAFQNIKTNIVTATTILLSCVAVNSAQAQQDTIRYTGKTLSNVDYHHGQLSPAVGVHATQIMRASREHPEKADGFGWTYNHQSMMAYWNNTFYLHYLSDPSGEHIPPSQTFIMTSKDGVNWTKPAVLFPIYHVPDGFKKEGVEGVAKNIDAIMHQRMGFYVSSDNRLLATGYYGVALDKKDDPNDGKGIGRVIREIYKDGTYGPIYFIRYNKTGNPLPTTFPFYTKSKDKKFIKACDELMSKPLLMQQWVEEADRDDALIPLKKQYKAFNYYHLPNGNVVGLWKFALTSLSKDEGKTWEYTPVRAPGFVNSNAKIWGQKTSDNRYATVYNPSEYRWPLAISTSDDGLNYKDLLLVHGEVSPMRYGGNYKSAGPQYVRGILEGNGTPPDGKLWVSYSVNKEDIWVASVPVPVTSEVKENANDVFNDLPNGEELKLWNTYDLSWASTKIEKKTDGKKWLTLRDQDFFDYSRAERVIPFAQKMEATFIVKPEQNNHGLLQVEFQNKQGLPAIRIVFDSDGEIKVKHGARHGGIGKYEAGKEYTITVKLDVTSRSYTVKVNDGKETNKIFYAPVDGISRIMFRTGDQRYTPNADTEPDTPDFTDLPDTGKLIPEAVFNIKSVVTKKL
;
A
#
# COMPACT_ATOMS: atom_id res chain seq x y z
N MET A 1 -58.83 22.67 49.11
CA MET A 1 -58.08 21.50 48.61
C MET A 1 -56.97 21.98 47.69
N ILE A 2 -55.87 22.49 48.25
CA ILE A 2 -54.69 22.95 47.51
C ILE A 2 -53.49 22.49 48.35
N ALA A 3 -52.88 21.36 48.02
CA ALA A 3 -51.58 20.94 48.59
C ALA A 3 -50.94 19.69 47.97
N PHE A 4 -51.62 18.93 47.10
CA PHE A 4 -51.08 17.62 46.65
C PHE A 4 -50.74 17.47 45.17
N GLN A 5 -50.95 18.49 44.33
CA GLN A 5 -50.65 18.40 42.90
C GLN A 5 -49.25 18.90 42.51
N ASN A 6 -48.59 19.75 43.29
CA ASN A 6 -47.27 20.30 42.91
C ASN A 6 -46.07 19.39 43.28
N ILE A 7 -46.26 18.37 44.11
CA ILE A 7 -45.16 17.46 44.49
C ILE A 7 -44.99 16.34 43.44
N LYS A 8 -46.08 15.86 42.83
CA LYS A 8 -45.98 14.82 41.78
C LYS A 8 -45.36 15.33 40.48
N THR A 9 -45.66 16.56 40.07
CA THR A 9 -45.10 17.12 38.84
C THR A 9 -43.59 17.37 38.97
N ASN A 10 -43.13 17.89 40.11
CA ASN A 10 -41.71 18.14 40.33
C ASN A 10 -40.86 16.86 40.44
N ILE A 11 -41.41 15.76 40.97
CA ILE A 11 -40.72 14.46 41.02
C ILE A 11 -40.64 13.82 39.62
N VAL A 12 -41.71 13.92 38.82
CA VAL A 12 -41.70 13.37 37.44
C VAL A 12 -40.77 14.18 36.54
N THR A 13 -40.75 15.51 36.66
CA THR A 13 -39.82 16.35 35.88
C THR A 13 -38.36 16.17 36.32
N ALA A 14 -38.08 16.05 37.63
CA ALA A 14 -36.74 15.78 38.13
C ALA A 14 -36.23 14.38 37.75
N THR A 15 -37.10 13.36 37.76
CA THR A 15 -36.75 11.99 37.35
C THR A 15 -36.55 11.90 35.83
N THR A 16 -37.31 12.65 35.03
CA THR A 16 -37.15 12.70 33.57
C THR A 16 -35.89 13.49 33.17
N ILE A 17 -35.51 14.54 33.90
CA ILE A 17 -34.26 15.28 33.71
C ILE A 17 -33.06 14.44 34.19
N LEU A 18 -33.17 13.68 35.28
CA LEU A 18 -32.10 12.75 35.70
C LEU A 18 -31.95 11.58 34.71
N LEU A 19 -33.03 11.00 34.20
CA LEU A 19 -32.95 9.93 33.19
C LEU A 19 -32.44 10.43 31.85
N SER A 20 -32.75 11.67 31.45
CA SER A 20 -32.19 12.27 30.23
C SER A 20 -30.75 12.73 30.42
N CYS A 21 -30.34 13.23 31.58
CA CYS A 21 -28.93 13.50 31.87
C CYS A 21 -28.09 12.22 32.00
N VAL A 22 -28.66 11.11 32.48
CA VAL A 22 -27.97 9.81 32.51
C VAL A 22 -27.96 9.15 31.13
N ALA A 23 -29.02 9.28 30.32
CA ALA A 23 -29.06 8.78 28.94
C ALA A 23 -28.17 9.58 27.97
N VAL A 24 -28.01 10.90 28.19
CA VAL A 24 -27.12 11.74 27.38
C VAL A 24 -25.66 11.58 27.82
N ASN A 25 -25.39 11.35 29.11
CA ASN A 25 -24.02 11.02 29.58
C ASN A 25 -23.61 9.56 29.33
N SER A 26 -24.54 8.64 29.04
CA SER A 26 -24.20 7.27 28.60
C SER A 26 -24.08 7.12 27.08
N ALA A 27 -24.51 8.12 26.29
CA ALA A 27 -24.25 8.21 24.85
C ALA A 27 -22.86 8.82 24.52
N GLN A 28 -22.13 9.28 25.53
CA GLN A 28 -20.75 9.79 25.43
C GLN A 28 -19.81 9.12 26.44
N ALA A 29 -20.12 7.88 26.85
CA ALA A 29 -19.06 6.95 27.19
C ALA A 29 -18.27 6.73 25.90
N GLN A 30 -17.22 7.54 25.72
CA GLN A 30 -16.31 7.51 24.60
C GLN A 30 -15.79 6.07 24.48
N GLN A 31 -16.42 5.27 23.63
CA GLN A 31 -16.12 3.84 23.48
C GLN A 31 -14.61 3.71 23.33
N ASP A 32 -13.94 3.01 24.24
CA ASP A 32 -12.48 2.85 24.31
C ASP A 32 -11.96 2.05 23.11
N THR A 33 -12.07 2.68 21.95
CA THR A 33 -11.83 2.16 20.62
C THR A 33 -10.99 3.16 19.86
N ILE A 34 -10.30 2.66 18.84
CA ILE A 34 -9.51 3.53 17.99
C ILE A 34 -10.38 4.60 17.32
N ARG A 35 -9.80 5.78 17.12
CA ARG A 35 -10.48 6.91 16.47
C ARG A 35 -9.46 7.82 15.82
N TYR A 36 -9.88 8.46 14.73
CA TYR A 36 -9.13 9.52 14.10
C TYR A 36 -9.62 10.86 14.64
N THR A 37 -8.74 11.57 15.34
CA THR A 37 -8.98 12.89 15.94
C THR A 37 -8.35 14.02 15.14
N GLY A 38 -7.62 13.70 14.06
CA GLY A 38 -7.08 14.68 13.14
C GLY A 38 -8.17 15.40 12.35
N LYS A 39 -7.79 16.50 11.69
CA LYS A 39 -8.71 17.32 10.86
C LYS A 39 -8.42 17.24 9.36
N THR A 40 -7.31 16.60 8.98
CA THR A 40 -6.93 16.42 7.58
C THR A 40 -7.87 15.41 6.92
N LEU A 41 -8.35 15.74 5.72
CA LEU A 41 -9.20 14.90 4.90
C LEU A 41 -8.53 14.70 3.53
N SER A 42 -8.74 13.53 2.93
CA SER A 42 -8.27 13.25 1.58
C SER A 42 -9.27 13.77 0.55
N ASN A 43 -8.81 14.54 -0.43
CA ASN A 43 -9.63 14.98 -1.55
C ASN A 43 -9.64 13.93 -2.67
N VAL A 44 -10.82 13.38 -2.98
CA VAL A 44 -10.99 12.27 -3.94
C VAL A 44 -10.64 12.64 -5.39
N ASP A 45 -10.70 13.93 -5.73
CA ASP A 45 -10.39 14.43 -7.08
C ASP A 45 -8.90 14.35 -7.44
N TYR A 46 -8.04 14.08 -6.45
CA TYR A 46 -6.60 13.98 -6.61
C TYR A 46 -6.15 12.57 -6.21
N HIS A 47 -5.35 11.90 -7.05
CA HIS A 47 -4.79 10.58 -6.73
C HIS A 47 -4.01 10.56 -5.41
N HIS A 48 -3.30 11.65 -5.11
CA HIS A 48 -2.54 11.84 -3.87
C HIS A 48 -3.37 12.43 -2.71
N GLY A 49 -4.69 12.60 -2.88
CA GLY A 49 -5.59 13.06 -1.83
C GLY A 49 -5.38 14.50 -1.34
N GLN A 50 -4.53 15.28 -2.02
CA GLN A 50 -3.96 16.53 -1.49
C GLN A 50 -3.28 16.39 -0.12
N LEU A 51 -2.82 15.19 0.22
CA LEU A 51 -2.12 14.90 1.46
C LEU A 51 -0.63 15.23 1.33
N SER A 52 -0.03 15.82 2.37
CA SER A 52 1.42 15.91 2.46
C SER A 52 2.03 14.51 2.66
N PRO A 53 3.16 14.19 2.03
CA PRO A 53 3.82 12.89 2.22
C PRO A 53 4.38 12.72 3.62
N ALA A 54 4.36 11.47 4.10
CA ALA A 54 5.29 11.07 5.13
C ALA A 54 6.70 11.14 4.53
N VAL A 55 7.63 11.83 5.21
CA VAL A 55 8.96 12.12 4.66
C VAL A 55 9.76 10.83 4.48
N GLY A 56 10.40 10.67 3.33
CA GLY A 56 11.33 9.57 3.08
C GLY A 56 10.67 8.23 2.74
N VAL A 57 9.41 8.24 2.31
CA VAL A 57 8.72 7.01 1.87
C VAL A 57 9.27 6.55 0.53
N HIS A 58 9.66 5.28 0.47
CA HIS A 58 10.06 4.64 -0.79
C HIS A 58 9.00 3.63 -1.19
N ALA A 59 8.26 3.91 -2.25
CA ALA A 59 7.28 3.02 -2.86
C ALA A 59 7.92 2.32 -4.07
N THR A 60 8.01 0.99 -4.02
CA THR A 60 8.73 0.18 -5.01
C THR A 60 7.80 -0.86 -5.62
N GLN A 61 7.70 -0.87 -6.94
CA GLN A 61 7.03 -1.92 -7.70
C GLN A 61 7.96 -3.13 -7.73
N ILE A 62 7.52 -4.24 -7.12
CA ILE A 62 8.34 -5.45 -7.07
C ILE A 62 7.95 -6.44 -8.16
N MET A 63 6.70 -6.38 -8.63
CA MET A 63 6.24 -7.17 -9.77
C MET A 63 5.29 -6.31 -10.63
N ARG A 64 5.66 -6.16 -11.90
CA ARG A 64 4.86 -5.52 -12.94
C ARG A 64 4.23 -6.60 -13.81
N ALA A 65 2.91 -6.66 -13.87
CA ALA A 65 2.23 -7.63 -14.72
C ALA A 65 2.51 -7.36 -16.20
N SER A 66 2.81 -8.42 -16.95
CA SER A 66 2.86 -8.37 -18.40
C SER A 66 2.51 -9.72 -19.01
N ARG A 67 1.47 -9.74 -19.87
CA ARG A 67 1.10 -10.93 -20.65
C ARG A 67 2.06 -11.15 -21.82
N GLU A 68 2.60 -10.06 -22.36
CA GLU A 68 3.47 -10.04 -23.54
C GLU A 68 4.94 -10.32 -23.20
N HIS A 69 5.38 -9.98 -21.97
CA HIS A 69 6.74 -10.24 -21.48
C HIS A 69 6.72 -11.01 -20.14
N PRO A 70 6.14 -12.22 -20.11
CA PRO A 70 6.01 -13.00 -18.87
C PRO A 70 7.37 -13.30 -18.22
N GLU A 71 8.44 -13.40 -19.01
CA GLU A 71 9.80 -13.62 -18.52
C GLU A 71 10.36 -12.47 -17.68
N LYS A 72 9.80 -11.26 -17.83
CA LYS A 72 10.12 -10.08 -17.01
C LYS A 72 9.15 -9.87 -15.84
N ALA A 73 8.12 -10.70 -15.74
CA ALA A 73 7.07 -10.64 -14.73
C ALA A 73 7.09 -11.90 -13.84
N ASP A 74 5.98 -12.65 -13.80
CA ASP A 74 5.76 -13.84 -13.00
C ASP A 74 6.17 -15.16 -13.69
N GLY A 75 6.49 -15.13 -14.99
CA GLY A 75 6.76 -16.29 -15.83
C GLY A 75 5.52 -16.96 -16.44
N PHE A 76 4.30 -16.50 -16.11
CA PHE A 76 3.03 -17.07 -16.56
C PHE A 76 2.19 -16.09 -17.38
N GLY A 77 2.48 -14.79 -17.30
CA GLY A 77 1.72 -13.74 -17.96
C GLY A 77 0.40 -13.43 -17.29
N TRP A 78 0.27 -13.70 -15.98
CA TRP A 78 -0.98 -13.49 -15.24
C TRP A 78 -1.11 -12.03 -14.81
N THR A 79 -2.30 -11.47 -15.02
CA THR A 79 -2.56 -10.03 -14.90
C THR A 79 -3.56 -9.67 -13.82
N TYR A 80 -4.05 -10.65 -13.06
CA TYR A 80 -4.70 -10.43 -11.77
C TYR A 80 -3.74 -10.85 -10.66
N ASN A 81 -3.24 -9.90 -9.89
CA ASN A 81 -2.27 -10.13 -8.83
C ASN A 81 -2.68 -9.32 -7.60
N HIS A 82 -2.97 -9.99 -6.49
CA HIS A 82 -3.61 -9.31 -5.37
C HIS A 82 -3.27 -9.94 -4.02
N GLN A 83 -3.74 -9.27 -2.95
CA GLN A 83 -3.76 -9.83 -1.61
C GLN A 83 -2.38 -10.27 -1.08
N SER A 84 -1.42 -9.35 -1.11
CA SER A 84 -0.09 -9.59 -0.57
C SER A 84 -0.08 -9.68 0.97
N MET A 85 0.83 -10.51 1.48
CA MET A 85 1.15 -10.67 2.89
C MET A 85 2.66 -10.59 3.07
N MET A 86 3.14 -10.11 4.22
CA MET A 86 4.56 -9.90 4.49
C MET A 86 5.00 -10.51 5.83
N ALA A 87 6.24 -11.02 5.86
CA ALA A 87 6.97 -11.41 7.07
C ALA A 87 8.45 -11.03 6.93
N TYR A 88 9.16 -10.95 8.05
CA TYR A 88 10.61 -10.84 8.07
C TYR A 88 11.20 -11.98 8.91
N TRP A 89 12.00 -12.84 8.30
CA TRP A 89 12.55 -14.00 8.99
C TRP A 89 13.92 -14.35 8.44
N ASN A 90 14.82 -14.77 9.32
CA ASN A 90 16.17 -15.19 8.94
C ASN A 90 16.88 -14.17 7.99
N ASN A 91 16.88 -12.91 8.40
CA ASN A 91 17.45 -11.77 7.65
C ASN A 91 16.89 -11.60 6.23
N THR A 92 15.60 -11.90 6.04
CA THR A 92 14.95 -11.92 4.72
C THR A 92 13.50 -11.46 4.85
N PHE A 93 13.09 -10.53 3.99
CA PHE A 93 11.68 -10.26 3.72
C PHE A 93 11.09 -11.40 2.90
N TYR A 94 9.92 -11.88 3.32
CA TYR A 94 9.09 -12.79 2.55
C TYR A 94 7.79 -12.10 2.24
N LEU A 95 7.42 -12.08 0.96
CA LEU A 95 6.15 -11.55 0.48
C LEU A 95 5.49 -12.61 -0.39
N HIS A 96 4.26 -12.99 -0.06
CA HIS A 96 3.49 -13.86 -0.94
C HIS A 96 2.17 -13.18 -1.31
N TYR A 97 1.68 -13.45 -2.52
CA TYR A 97 0.46 -12.89 -3.10
C TYR A 97 -0.24 -13.96 -3.96
N LEU A 98 -1.55 -13.83 -4.15
CA LEU A 98 -2.30 -14.73 -5.03
C LEU A 98 -2.41 -14.12 -6.42
N SER A 99 -2.57 -14.99 -7.41
CA SER A 99 -2.67 -14.59 -8.81
C SER A 99 -3.61 -15.52 -9.57
N ASP A 100 -4.28 -14.93 -10.55
CA ASP A 100 -5.17 -15.58 -11.52
C ASP A 100 -4.83 -15.00 -12.91
N PRO A 101 -5.10 -15.70 -14.04
CA PRO A 101 -4.68 -15.26 -15.36
C PRO A 101 -5.10 -13.84 -15.75
N SER A 102 -6.31 -13.40 -15.38
CA SER A 102 -6.87 -12.13 -15.85
C SER A 102 -7.73 -11.37 -14.84
N GLY A 103 -8.56 -12.05 -14.05
CA GLY A 103 -9.50 -11.41 -13.14
C GLY A 103 -9.80 -12.23 -11.89
N GLU A 104 -10.45 -11.59 -10.93
CA GLU A 104 -10.81 -12.20 -9.64
C GLU A 104 -11.78 -13.37 -9.84
N HIS A 105 -11.48 -14.48 -9.20
CA HIS A 105 -12.28 -15.72 -9.20
C HIS A 105 -12.36 -16.39 -10.58
N ILE A 106 -11.37 -16.15 -11.45
CA ILE A 106 -11.27 -16.78 -12.76
C ILE A 106 -10.14 -17.83 -12.70
N PRO A 107 -10.47 -19.13 -12.51
CA PRO A 107 -9.46 -20.17 -12.44
C PRO A 107 -8.64 -20.29 -13.75
N PRO A 108 -7.42 -20.87 -13.71
CA PRO A 108 -6.72 -21.38 -12.52
C PRO A 108 -6.27 -20.26 -11.56
N SER A 109 -5.96 -20.63 -10.31
CA SER A 109 -5.42 -19.70 -9.32
C SER A 109 -4.28 -20.35 -8.54
N GLN A 110 -3.28 -19.55 -8.18
CA GLN A 110 -2.13 -20.01 -7.41
C GLN A 110 -1.57 -18.89 -6.52
N THR A 111 -0.66 -19.24 -5.62
CA THR A 111 0.02 -18.27 -4.74
C THR A 111 1.51 -18.24 -5.06
N PHE A 112 2.02 -17.04 -5.33
CA PHE A 112 3.44 -16.76 -5.54
C PHE A 112 4.10 -16.24 -4.28
N ILE A 113 5.41 -16.43 -4.16
CA ILE A 113 6.28 -15.83 -3.14
C ILE A 113 7.48 -15.16 -3.79
N MET A 114 7.90 -14.05 -3.18
CA MET A 114 9.09 -13.27 -3.50
C MET A 114 9.85 -13.01 -2.22
N THR A 115 11.18 -12.89 -2.31
CA THR A 115 12.03 -12.63 -1.15
C THR A 115 13.01 -11.51 -1.43
N SER A 116 13.44 -10.82 -0.36
CA SER A 116 14.45 -9.78 -0.45
C SER A 116 15.29 -9.73 0.82
N LYS A 117 16.60 -9.46 0.69
CA LYS A 117 17.49 -9.26 1.85
C LYS A 117 17.46 -7.82 2.38
N ASP A 118 17.18 -6.87 1.50
CA ASP A 118 17.33 -5.43 1.73
C ASP A 118 16.02 -4.65 1.54
N GLY A 119 14.95 -5.32 1.12
CA GLY A 119 13.65 -4.70 0.79
C GLY A 119 13.65 -3.95 -0.54
N VAL A 120 14.77 -3.93 -1.28
CA VAL A 120 14.96 -3.21 -2.55
C VAL A 120 15.08 -4.18 -3.71
N ASN A 121 15.95 -5.18 -3.57
CA ASN A 121 16.20 -6.19 -4.58
C ASN A 121 15.37 -7.44 -4.25
N TRP A 122 14.36 -7.71 -5.07
CA TRP A 122 13.44 -8.83 -4.87
C TRP A 122 13.71 -9.94 -5.89
N THR A 123 13.57 -11.20 -5.46
CA THR A 123 13.60 -12.35 -6.37
C THR A 123 12.39 -12.32 -7.30
N LYS A 124 12.49 -12.96 -8.46
CA LYS A 124 11.29 -13.23 -9.29
C LYS A 124 10.25 -14.04 -8.51
N PRO A 125 8.95 -13.91 -8.85
CA PRO A 125 7.91 -14.74 -8.27
C PRO A 125 8.21 -16.24 -8.44
N ALA A 126 8.06 -17.00 -7.35
CA ALA A 126 8.12 -18.46 -7.36
C ALA A 126 6.81 -19.04 -6.84
N VAL A 127 6.35 -20.17 -7.38
CA VAL A 127 5.11 -20.81 -6.92
C VAL A 127 5.28 -21.33 -5.49
N LEU A 128 4.50 -20.79 -4.56
CA LEU A 128 4.46 -21.22 -3.17
C LEU A 128 3.41 -22.31 -2.95
N PHE A 129 2.20 -22.08 -3.48
CA PHE A 129 1.09 -23.03 -3.53
C PHE A 129 0.59 -23.11 -4.98
N PRO A 130 0.59 -24.29 -5.61
CA PRO A 130 0.29 -24.44 -7.02
C PRO A 130 -1.22 -24.46 -7.28
N ILE A 131 -1.59 -24.53 -8.56
CA ILE A 131 -2.96 -24.82 -9.01
C ILE A 131 -3.45 -26.13 -8.37
N TYR A 132 -4.71 -26.15 -7.93
CA TYR A 132 -5.34 -27.32 -7.33
C TYR A 132 -6.61 -27.69 -8.10
N HIS A 133 -6.64 -28.90 -8.67
CA HIS A 133 -7.80 -29.43 -9.37
C HIS A 133 -8.88 -29.84 -8.36
N VAL A 134 -10.09 -29.30 -8.51
CA VAL A 134 -11.24 -29.67 -7.68
C VAL A 134 -11.68 -31.09 -8.05
N PRO A 135 -11.93 -32.00 -7.09
CA PRO A 135 -12.44 -33.33 -7.41
C PRO A 135 -13.75 -33.26 -8.19
N ASP A 136 -13.80 -33.98 -9.31
CA ASP A 136 -15.03 -34.15 -10.10
C ASP A 136 -16.16 -34.68 -9.21
N GLY A 137 -17.34 -34.08 -9.34
CA GLY A 137 -18.49 -34.40 -8.51
C GLY A 137 -18.59 -33.58 -7.23
N PHE A 138 -17.64 -32.69 -6.92
CA PHE A 138 -17.76 -31.72 -5.82
C PHE A 138 -19.01 -30.85 -6.00
N LYS A 139 -19.75 -30.66 -4.91
CA LYS A 139 -20.96 -29.82 -4.85
C LYS A 139 -20.96 -29.00 -3.58
N LYS A 140 -21.55 -27.81 -3.64
CA LYS A 140 -21.84 -27.00 -2.47
C LYS A 140 -23.32 -27.09 -2.15
N GLU A 141 -23.67 -27.27 -0.89
CA GLU A 141 -25.07 -27.20 -0.46
C GLU A 141 -25.66 -25.82 -0.80
N GLY A 142 -26.80 -25.76 -1.47
CA GLY A 142 -27.48 -24.52 -1.81
C GLY A 142 -26.84 -23.68 -2.93
N VAL A 143 -25.87 -24.22 -3.66
CA VAL A 143 -25.33 -23.62 -4.89
C VAL A 143 -25.58 -24.59 -6.04
N GLU A 144 -26.10 -24.09 -7.16
CA GLU A 144 -26.34 -24.90 -8.34
C GLU A 144 -25.01 -25.25 -9.02
N GLY A 145 -24.93 -26.45 -9.62
CA GLY A 145 -23.75 -26.90 -10.34
C GLY A 145 -23.01 -28.05 -9.65
N VAL A 146 -22.11 -28.65 -10.41
CA VAL A 146 -21.26 -29.77 -9.99
C VAL A 146 -19.90 -29.54 -10.62
N ALA A 147 -18.85 -29.62 -9.81
CA ALA A 147 -17.49 -29.51 -10.32
C ALA A 147 -17.22 -30.60 -11.36
N LYS A 148 -16.71 -30.18 -12.51
CA LYS A 148 -16.26 -31.07 -13.57
C LYS A 148 -15.11 -30.40 -14.31
N ASN A 149 -13.88 -30.89 -14.11
CA ASN A 149 -12.67 -30.33 -14.70
C ASN A 149 -12.52 -28.82 -14.44
N ILE A 150 -12.63 -28.41 -13.18
CA ILE A 150 -12.42 -27.03 -12.73
C ILE A 150 -11.27 -26.95 -11.73
N ASP A 151 -10.62 -25.79 -11.67
CA ASP A 151 -9.58 -25.50 -10.70
C ASP A 151 -10.12 -24.70 -9.52
N ALA A 152 -9.49 -24.86 -8.37
CA ALA A 152 -9.77 -24.08 -7.18
C ALA A 152 -9.27 -22.65 -7.34
N ILE A 153 -9.87 -21.74 -6.57
CA ILE A 153 -9.45 -20.33 -6.47
C ILE A 153 -8.73 -20.14 -5.14
N MET A 154 -7.53 -19.54 -5.16
CA MET A 154 -6.83 -19.24 -3.92
C MET A 154 -7.35 -17.96 -3.28
N HIS A 155 -7.52 -17.96 -1.95
CA HIS A 155 -7.87 -16.74 -1.20
C HIS A 155 -7.33 -16.83 0.24
N GLN A 156 -6.69 -15.77 0.75
CA GLN A 156 -6.09 -15.76 2.09
C GLN A 156 -6.13 -14.38 2.73
N ARG A 157 -6.47 -14.30 4.03
CA ARG A 157 -6.24 -13.08 4.84
C ARG A 157 -5.04 -13.16 5.78
N MET A 158 -4.42 -14.34 5.86
CA MET A 158 -3.22 -14.62 6.62
C MET A 158 -2.26 -15.44 5.77
N GLY A 159 -0.98 -15.06 5.80
CA GLY A 159 0.04 -15.64 4.94
C GLY A 159 1.16 -16.39 5.62
N PHE A 160 1.60 -15.88 6.76
CA PHE A 160 2.80 -16.36 7.44
C PHE A 160 2.57 -16.54 8.93
N TYR A 161 3.36 -17.44 9.50
CA TYR A 161 3.47 -17.64 10.94
C TYR A 161 4.90 -18.04 11.31
N VAL A 162 5.53 -17.33 12.23
CA VAL A 162 6.78 -17.76 12.85
C VAL A 162 6.46 -18.45 14.18
N SER A 163 6.83 -19.73 14.30
CA SER A 163 6.56 -20.52 15.51
C SER A 163 7.51 -20.18 16.67
N SER A 164 7.15 -20.63 17.87
CA SER A 164 8.01 -20.53 19.07
C SER A 164 9.37 -21.21 18.90
N ASP A 165 9.44 -22.27 18.07
CA ASP A 165 10.68 -22.96 17.71
C ASP A 165 11.42 -22.26 16.54
N ASN A 166 11.06 -21.01 16.23
CA ASN A 166 11.62 -20.16 15.17
C ASN A 166 11.59 -20.81 13.77
N ARG A 167 10.43 -21.37 13.39
CA ARG A 167 10.17 -21.92 12.06
C ARG A 167 9.21 -21.02 11.31
N LEU A 168 9.49 -20.73 10.03
CA LEU A 168 8.58 -19.97 9.18
C LEU A 168 7.61 -20.90 8.47
N LEU A 169 6.33 -20.79 8.80
CA LEU A 169 5.24 -21.45 8.09
C LEU A 169 4.57 -20.46 7.15
N ALA A 170 4.21 -20.92 5.95
CA ALA A 170 3.38 -20.19 5.01
C ALA A 170 2.04 -20.91 4.84
N THR A 171 0.95 -20.16 4.67
CA THR A 171 -0.41 -20.70 4.57
C THR A 171 -1.14 -20.23 3.31
N GLY A 172 -1.94 -21.12 2.73
CA GLY A 172 -2.79 -20.87 1.57
C GLY A 172 -4.19 -21.45 1.80
N TYR A 173 -5.20 -21.04 1.04
CA TYR A 173 -6.52 -21.69 1.09
C TYR A 173 -7.09 -21.82 -0.31
N TYR A 174 -7.71 -22.97 -0.58
CA TYR A 174 -8.36 -23.32 -1.83
C TYR A 174 -9.87 -23.27 -1.67
N GLY A 175 -10.49 -22.25 -2.23
CA GLY A 175 -11.93 -22.11 -2.41
C GLY A 175 -12.39 -22.70 -3.74
N VAL A 176 -13.70 -22.77 -3.94
CA VAL A 176 -14.31 -23.24 -5.19
C VAL A 176 -15.33 -22.22 -5.64
N ALA A 177 -15.36 -21.87 -6.92
CA ALA A 177 -16.49 -21.20 -7.54
C ALA A 177 -17.02 -22.12 -8.65
N LEU A 178 -18.28 -22.55 -8.54
CA LEU A 178 -18.92 -23.43 -9.53
C LEU A 178 -19.40 -22.66 -10.77
N ASP A 179 -19.54 -21.35 -10.66
CA ASP A 179 -19.85 -20.43 -11.75
C ASP A 179 -19.22 -19.04 -11.50
N LYS A 180 -19.44 -18.08 -12.41
CA LYS A 180 -18.86 -16.73 -12.35
C LYS A 180 -19.36 -15.87 -11.18
N LYS A 181 -20.48 -16.21 -10.56
CA LYS A 181 -21.12 -15.49 -9.46
C LYS A 181 -20.94 -16.19 -8.11
N ASP A 182 -20.51 -17.44 -8.12
CA ASP A 182 -20.19 -18.19 -6.91
C ASP A 182 -18.95 -17.62 -6.19
N ASP A 183 -18.95 -17.72 -4.86
CA ASP A 183 -17.97 -17.10 -3.98
C ASP A 183 -17.01 -18.16 -3.41
N PRO A 184 -15.68 -18.06 -3.64
CA PRO A 184 -14.72 -19.07 -3.16
C PRO A 184 -14.50 -19.05 -1.63
N ASN A 185 -14.92 -17.99 -0.94
CA ASN A 185 -14.85 -17.81 0.51
C ASN A 185 -16.25 -17.81 1.17
N ASP A 186 -17.16 -18.63 0.64
CA ASP A 186 -18.48 -18.89 1.22
C ASP A 186 -18.47 -19.88 2.41
N GLY A 187 -17.28 -20.36 2.81
CA GLY A 187 -17.09 -21.36 3.86
C GLY A 187 -17.37 -22.80 3.39
N LYS A 188 -17.47 -23.01 2.07
CA LYS A 188 -17.75 -24.30 1.44
C LYS A 188 -16.68 -24.66 0.41
N GLY A 189 -15.43 -24.28 0.64
CA GLY A 189 -14.29 -24.62 -0.24
C GLY A 189 -13.72 -26.01 0.03
N ILE A 190 -12.44 -26.19 -0.32
CA ILE A 190 -11.69 -27.43 -0.09
C ILE A 190 -11.04 -27.40 1.30
N GLY A 191 -10.20 -26.39 1.54
CA GLY A 191 -9.49 -26.27 2.81
C GLY A 191 -8.24 -25.40 2.74
N ARG A 192 -7.66 -25.21 3.92
CA ARG A 192 -6.42 -24.46 4.14
C ARG A 192 -5.21 -25.38 4.09
N VAL A 193 -4.20 -24.95 3.34
CA VAL A 193 -2.90 -25.60 3.22
C VAL A 193 -1.81 -24.84 3.97
N ILE A 194 -0.76 -25.56 4.32
CA ILE A 194 0.41 -25.07 5.02
C ILE A 194 1.66 -25.77 4.49
N ARG A 195 2.77 -25.06 4.50
CA ARG A 195 4.11 -25.64 4.33
C ARG A 195 5.14 -24.81 5.08
N GLU A 196 6.27 -25.40 5.35
CA GLU A 196 7.40 -24.69 5.95
C GLU A 196 8.33 -24.11 4.88
N ILE A 197 8.89 -22.94 5.20
CA ILE A 197 10.02 -22.34 4.50
C ILE A 197 11.26 -22.53 5.39
N TYR A 198 12.26 -23.25 4.89
CA TYR A 198 13.49 -23.54 5.61
C TYR A 198 14.48 -22.37 5.54
N LYS A 199 15.48 -22.38 6.42
CA LYS A 199 16.49 -21.31 6.53
C LYS A 199 17.32 -21.11 5.26
N ASP A 200 17.48 -22.17 4.46
CA ASP A 200 18.17 -22.13 3.17
C ASP A 200 17.29 -21.60 2.02
N GLY A 201 16.03 -21.27 2.30
CA GLY A 201 15.06 -20.78 1.32
C GLY A 201 14.29 -21.87 0.59
N THR A 202 14.59 -23.15 0.82
CA THR A 202 13.82 -24.26 0.24
C THR A 202 12.51 -24.48 0.99
N TYR A 203 11.58 -25.22 0.37
CA TYR A 203 10.23 -25.42 0.92
C TYR A 203 9.98 -26.88 1.32
N GLY A 204 9.42 -27.09 2.51
CA GLY A 204 8.87 -28.38 2.93
C GLY A 204 7.65 -28.78 2.09
N PRO A 205 7.21 -30.05 2.15
CA PRO A 205 6.01 -30.50 1.43
C PRO A 205 4.74 -29.73 1.85
N ILE A 206 3.76 -29.68 0.96
CA ILE A 206 2.47 -29.05 1.20
C ILE A 206 1.57 -30.03 1.95
N TYR A 207 0.88 -29.54 2.98
CA TYR A 207 -0.12 -30.27 3.73
C TYR A 207 -1.41 -29.48 3.85
N PHE A 208 -2.56 -30.15 3.95
CA PHE A 208 -3.75 -29.52 4.51
C PHE A 208 -3.58 -29.37 6.02
N ILE A 209 -3.77 -28.16 6.54
CA ILE A 209 -3.85 -27.90 7.99
C ILE A 209 -5.30 -28.00 8.47
N ARG A 210 -6.26 -27.71 7.59
CA ARG A 210 -7.68 -27.71 7.93
C ARG A 210 -8.53 -27.92 6.68
N TYR A 211 -9.50 -28.82 6.74
CA TYR A 211 -10.50 -29.00 5.67
C TYR A 211 -11.75 -28.20 6.00
N ASN A 212 -12.45 -27.73 4.96
CA ASN A 212 -13.87 -27.42 5.09
C ASN A 212 -14.67 -28.72 5.13
N LYS A 213 -15.86 -28.70 5.73
CA LYS A 213 -16.80 -29.83 5.69
C LYS A 213 -17.08 -30.31 4.27
N THR A 214 -17.26 -29.40 3.32
CA THR A 214 -17.55 -29.74 1.91
C THR A 214 -16.38 -30.46 1.24
N GLY A 215 -15.14 -30.12 1.60
CA GLY A 215 -13.92 -30.73 1.06
C GLY A 215 -13.57 -32.09 1.67
N ASN A 216 -14.24 -32.52 2.74
CA ASN A 216 -13.94 -33.74 3.50
C ASN A 216 -15.15 -34.70 3.48
N PRO A 217 -15.00 -36.00 3.16
CA PRO A 217 -13.79 -36.79 2.99
C PRO A 217 -13.36 -37.00 1.52
N LEU A 218 -13.42 -35.96 0.70
CA LEU A 218 -13.00 -36.11 -0.70
C LEU A 218 -11.51 -36.48 -0.79
N PRO A 219 -11.11 -37.29 -1.78
CA PRO A 219 -9.70 -37.57 -2.01
C PRO A 219 -8.97 -36.26 -2.33
N THR A 220 -8.05 -35.84 -1.46
CA THR A 220 -7.26 -34.61 -1.65
C THR A 220 -5.84 -34.89 -2.11
N THR A 221 -5.30 -34.02 -2.97
CA THR A 221 -3.96 -34.19 -3.57
C THR A 221 -2.83 -34.09 -2.55
N PHE A 222 -3.01 -33.30 -1.49
CA PHE A 222 -2.03 -33.15 -0.41
C PHE A 222 -2.47 -33.93 0.83
N PRO A 223 -1.52 -34.51 1.60
CA PRO A 223 -1.84 -35.16 2.86
C PRO A 223 -2.22 -34.14 3.95
N PHE A 224 -2.91 -34.60 4.99
CA PHE A 224 -3.15 -33.79 6.18
C PHE A 224 -1.87 -33.63 7.02
N TYR A 225 -1.68 -32.48 7.67
CA TYR A 225 -0.41 -32.10 8.32
C TYR A 225 0.08 -33.11 9.38
N THR A 226 -0.83 -33.79 10.07
CA THR A 226 -0.49 -34.83 11.06
C THR A 226 0.16 -36.07 10.45
N LYS A 227 0.16 -36.21 9.12
CA LYS A 227 0.89 -37.26 8.40
C LYS A 227 2.36 -36.91 8.16
N SER A 228 2.80 -35.68 8.46
CA SER A 228 4.22 -35.33 8.40
C SER A 228 5.05 -36.21 9.36
N LYS A 229 6.26 -36.57 8.94
CA LYS A 229 7.23 -37.27 9.81
C LYS A 229 7.96 -36.30 10.75
N ASP A 230 7.88 -35.00 10.47
CA ASP A 230 8.49 -33.97 11.30
C ASP A 230 7.56 -33.56 12.45
N LYS A 231 7.85 -34.08 13.64
CA LYS A 231 7.09 -33.79 14.87
C LYS A 231 7.13 -32.32 15.27
N LYS A 232 8.22 -31.60 14.98
CA LYS A 232 8.33 -30.16 15.27
C LYS A 232 7.44 -29.36 14.31
N PHE A 233 7.18 -29.87 13.11
CA PHE A 233 6.35 -29.18 12.12
C PHE A 233 4.89 -29.32 12.52
N ILE A 234 4.49 -30.52 12.93
CA ILE A 234 3.16 -30.78 13.52
C ILE A 234 2.94 -29.86 14.72
N LYS A 235 3.88 -29.82 15.67
CA LYS A 235 3.81 -28.91 16.83
C LYS A 235 3.64 -27.45 16.42
N ALA A 236 4.36 -26.98 15.40
CA ALA A 236 4.25 -25.60 14.93
C ALA A 236 2.88 -25.30 14.28
N CYS A 237 2.27 -26.28 13.59
CA CYS A 237 0.91 -26.20 13.06
C CYS A 237 -0.13 -26.14 14.18
N ASP A 238 0.01 -26.99 15.20
CA ASP A 238 -0.85 -27.00 16.39
C ASP A 238 -0.75 -25.67 17.16
N GLU A 239 0.46 -25.15 17.32
CA GLU A 239 0.71 -23.86 17.94
C GLU A 239 0.00 -22.73 17.19
N LEU A 240 0.09 -22.69 15.85
CA LEU A 240 -0.63 -21.72 15.03
C LEU A 240 -2.14 -21.80 15.31
N MET A 241 -2.73 -23.01 15.24
CA MET A 241 -4.17 -23.21 15.42
C MET A 241 -4.65 -22.95 16.85
N SER A 242 -3.76 -22.99 17.84
CA SER A 242 -4.09 -22.68 19.23
C SER A 242 -4.31 -21.18 19.50
N LYS A 243 -3.92 -20.30 18.56
CA LYS A 243 -3.92 -18.83 18.74
C LYS A 243 -5.22 -18.20 18.21
N PRO A 244 -6.11 -17.69 19.08
CA PRO A 244 -7.41 -17.14 18.67
C PRO A 244 -7.29 -15.99 17.66
N LEU A 245 -6.32 -15.10 17.83
CA LEU A 245 -6.06 -13.99 16.91
C LEU A 245 -5.65 -14.44 15.50
N LEU A 246 -4.97 -15.58 15.39
CA LEU A 246 -4.62 -16.15 14.08
C LEU A 246 -5.83 -16.83 13.45
N MET A 247 -6.61 -17.57 14.25
CA MET A 247 -7.86 -18.18 13.80
C MET A 247 -8.87 -17.13 13.35
N GLN A 248 -8.94 -15.97 14.00
CA GLN A 248 -9.83 -14.88 13.57
C GLN A 248 -9.54 -14.40 12.14
N GLN A 249 -8.30 -14.55 11.64
CA GLN A 249 -7.95 -14.22 10.25
C GLN A 249 -8.47 -15.26 9.24
N TRP A 250 -8.95 -16.42 9.68
CA TRP A 250 -9.45 -17.49 8.81
C TRP A 250 -10.98 -17.47 8.65
N VAL A 251 -11.67 -16.57 9.35
CA VAL A 251 -13.14 -16.54 9.46
C VAL A 251 -13.87 -16.53 8.12
N GLU A 252 -13.33 -15.83 7.12
CA GLU A 252 -13.95 -15.68 5.80
C GLU A 252 -14.00 -17.03 5.06
N GLU A 253 -12.92 -17.81 5.14
CA GLU A 253 -12.77 -19.04 4.37
C GLU A 253 -13.18 -20.30 5.15
N ALA A 254 -13.16 -20.24 6.47
CA ALA A 254 -13.53 -21.35 7.34
C ALA A 254 -15.04 -21.67 7.28
N ASP A 255 -15.38 -22.88 7.72
CA ASP A 255 -16.78 -23.26 7.93
C ASP A 255 -17.45 -22.25 8.88
N ARG A 256 -18.73 -21.91 8.63
CA ARG A 256 -19.41 -20.84 9.37
C ARG A 256 -19.55 -21.11 10.87
N ASP A 257 -19.55 -22.37 11.27
CA ASP A 257 -19.63 -22.84 12.65
C ASP A 257 -18.29 -23.36 13.20
N ASP A 258 -17.17 -23.09 12.51
CA ASP A 258 -15.84 -23.59 12.88
C ASP A 258 -15.45 -23.20 14.31
N ALA A 259 -15.34 -24.19 15.21
CA ALA A 259 -15.07 -23.99 16.63
C ALA A 259 -13.80 -23.19 16.96
N LEU A 260 -12.79 -23.15 16.08
CA LEU A 260 -11.54 -22.42 16.32
C LEU A 260 -11.69 -20.91 16.13
N ILE A 261 -12.71 -20.46 15.38
CA ILE A 261 -12.93 -19.05 15.08
C ILE A 261 -13.62 -18.36 16.28
N PRO A 262 -13.03 -17.36 16.93
CA PRO A 262 -13.65 -16.74 18.12
C PRO A 262 -14.92 -15.95 17.79
N LEU A 263 -14.83 -15.02 16.83
CA LEU A 263 -15.95 -14.21 16.36
C LEU A 263 -16.45 -14.74 15.02
N LYS A 264 -17.60 -15.42 15.03
CA LYS A 264 -18.18 -16.12 13.86
C LYS A 264 -18.68 -15.20 12.75
N LYS A 265 -19.08 -13.97 13.12
CA LYS A 265 -19.58 -13.00 12.14
C LYS A 265 -18.46 -12.69 11.15
N GLN A 266 -18.81 -12.69 9.87
CA GLN A 266 -17.89 -12.68 8.73
C GLN A 266 -17.29 -11.29 8.46
N TYR A 267 -16.67 -10.70 9.48
CA TYR A 267 -15.89 -9.47 9.34
C TYR A 267 -14.60 -9.76 8.57
N LYS A 268 -14.22 -8.82 7.68
CA LYS A 268 -13.24 -9.10 6.64
C LYS A 268 -11.85 -8.56 6.94
N ALA A 269 -10.83 -9.34 6.58
CA ALA A 269 -9.41 -8.97 6.62
C ALA A 269 -8.89 -8.52 7.99
N PHE A 270 -9.13 -9.35 9.02
CA PHE A 270 -8.68 -9.08 10.38
C PHE A 270 -7.18 -8.77 10.48
N ASN A 271 -6.83 -7.76 11.27
CA ASN A 271 -5.49 -7.50 11.81
C ASN A 271 -5.61 -6.95 13.23
N TYR A 272 -4.49 -6.94 13.94
CA TYR A 272 -4.47 -6.50 15.32
C TYR A 272 -3.08 -6.00 15.72
N TYR A 273 -3.05 -5.30 16.85
CA TYR A 273 -1.84 -5.00 17.60
C TYR A 273 -2.15 -4.95 19.10
N HIS A 274 -1.10 -5.09 19.92
CA HIS A 274 -1.21 -4.97 21.37
C HIS A 274 -0.97 -3.54 21.85
N LEU A 275 -1.85 -3.06 22.72
CA LEU A 275 -1.69 -1.82 23.48
C LEU A 275 -0.67 -2.00 24.62
N PRO A 276 -0.14 -0.92 25.22
CA PRO A 276 0.84 -1.04 26.31
C PRO A 276 0.32 -1.79 27.55
N ASN A 277 -1.01 -1.81 27.74
CA ASN A 277 -1.66 -2.55 28.83
C ASN A 277 -1.93 -4.04 28.50
N GLY A 278 -1.50 -4.53 27.33
CA GLY A 278 -1.73 -5.90 26.88
C GLY A 278 -3.08 -6.14 26.21
N ASN A 279 -4.00 -5.17 26.18
CA ASN A 279 -5.24 -5.33 25.42
C ASN A 279 -4.95 -5.34 23.92
N VAL A 280 -5.80 -6.04 23.18
CA VAL A 280 -5.69 -6.18 21.73
C VAL A 280 -6.71 -5.30 21.04
N VAL A 281 -6.25 -4.45 20.13
CA VAL A 281 -7.12 -3.76 19.18
C VAL A 281 -7.29 -4.63 17.95
N GLY A 282 -8.54 -4.93 17.60
CA GLY A 282 -8.90 -5.57 16.35
C GLY A 282 -9.31 -4.56 15.28
N LEU A 283 -8.91 -4.83 14.03
CA LEU A 283 -9.21 -4.04 12.86
C LEU A 283 -9.66 -4.93 11.69
N TRP A 284 -10.68 -4.49 10.98
CA TRP A 284 -11.22 -5.13 9.77
C TRP A 284 -11.49 -4.08 8.68
N LYS A 285 -11.90 -4.51 7.49
CA LYS A 285 -12.40 -3.62 6.42
C LYS A 285 -13.45 -2.62 6.96
N PHE A 286 -13.59 -1.49 6.29
CA PHE A 286 -14.43 -0.35 6.69
C PHE A 286 -13.99 0.33 7.99
N ALA A 287 -12.72 0.16 8.36
CA ALA A 287 -12.18 0.49 9.67
C ALA A 287 -13.08 0.00 10.82
N LEU A 288 -13.71 -1.17 10.66
CA LEU A 288 -14.40 -1.79 11.79
C LEU A 288 -13.37 -2.16 12.85
N THR A 289 -13.73 -1.97 14.11
CA THR A 289 -12.81 -2.16 15.24
C THR A 289 -13.53 -2.68 16.47
N SER A 290 -12.80 -3.42 17.29
CA SER A 290 -13.19 -3.86 18.62
C SER A 290 -11.95 -4.04 19.49
N LEU A 291 -12.16 -4.23 20.79
CA LEU A 291 -11.12 -4.46 21.78
C LEU A 291 -11.26 -5.87 22.35
N SER A 292 -10.15 -6.52 22.65
CA SER A 292 -10.08 -7.79 23.36
C SER A 292 -9.16 -7.65 24.57
N LYS A 293 -9.57 -8.24 25.71
CA LYS A 293 -8.77 -8.29 26.95
C LYS A 293 -8.17 -9.67 27.23
N ASP A 294 -8.37 -10.63 26.34
CA ASP A 294 -8.05 -12.05 26.58
C ASP A 294 -7.41 -12.74 25.36
N GLU A 295 -6.56 -12.01 24.62
CA GLU A 295 -5.83 -12.52 23.45
C GLU A 295 -6.76 -13.00 22.31
N GLY A 296 -7.87 -12.29 22.10
CA GLY A 296 -8.80 -12.48 21.00
C GLY A 296 -9.79 -13.62 21.19
N LYS A 297 -9.93 -14.17 22.42
CA LYS A 297 -10.93 -15.20 22.71
C LYS A 297 -12.33 -14.60 22.76
N THR A 298 -12.46 -13.39 23.31
CA THR A 298 -13.69 -12.61 23.33
C THR A 298 -13.43 -11.17 22.89
N TRP A 299 -14.50 -10.48 22.46
CA TRP A 299 -14.45 -9.11 21.99
C TRP A 299 -15.42 -8.27 22.81
N GLU A 300 -14.96 -7.15 23.36
CA GLU A 300 -15.70 -6.32 24.32
C GLU A 300 -17.02 -5.80 23.73
N TYR A 301 -17.08 -5.62 22.41
CA TYR A 301 -18.28 -5.21 21.69
C TYR A 301 -18.28 -5.75 20.26
N THR A 302 -19.47 -5.80 19.67
CA THR A 302 -19.61 -6.09 18.23
C THR A 302 -18.83 -5.04 17.44
N PRO A 303 -17.95 -5.43 16.49
CA PRO A 303 -17.14 -4.48 15.74
C PRO A 303 -17.95 -3.34 15.11
N VAL A 304 -17.51 -2.10 15.37
CA VAL A 304 -18.11 -0.85 14.90
C VAL A 304 -17.12 -0.06 14.06
N ARG A 305 -17.57 0.86 13.21
CA ARG A 305 -16.66 1.73 12.45
C ARG A 305 -15.90 2.63 13.44
N ALA A 306 -14.58 2.68 13.31
CA ALA A 306 -13.71 3.55 14.08
C ALA A 306 -14.10 5.03 13.85
N PRO A 307 -14.49 5.79 14.89
CA PRO A 307 -14.91 7.18 14.71
C PRO A 307 -13.84 8.03 14.01
N GLY A 308 -14.27 8.87 13.09
CA GLY A 308 -13.41 9.79 12.32
C GLY A 308 -12.60 9.15 11.19
N PHE A 309 -12.39 7.83 11.19
CA PHE A 309 -11.70 7.17 10.08
C PHE A 309 -12.59 7.16 8.83
N VAL A 310 -12.09 7.72 7.75
CA VAL A 310 -12.64 7.52 6.41
C VAL A 310 -11.98 6.27 5.83
N ASN A 311 -12.69 5.17 5.69
CA ASN A 311 -12.18 3.95 5.09
C ASN A 311 -13.32 3.07 4.57
N SER A 312 -13.05 2.36 3.48
CA SER A 312 -14.03 1.51 2.81
C SER A 312 -13.53 0.06 2.68
N ASN A 313 -13.79 -0.57 1.54
CA ASN A 313 -13.66 -2.01 1.34
C ASN A 313 -12.22 -2.48 1.00
N ALA A 314 -11.23 -1.59 0.96
CA ALA A 314 -9.86 -1.86 0.48
C ALA A 314 -8.84 -2.21 1.58
N LYS A 315 -9.33 -2.62 2.76
CA LYS A 315 -8.58 -2.90 4.01
C LYS A 315 -8.07 -1.63 4.72
N ILE A 316 -7.70 -1.85 5.97
CA ILE A 316 -6.88 -0.99 6.83
C ILE A 316 -5.90 -1.92 7.55
N TRP A 317 -4.67 -1.48 7.71
CA TRP A 317 -3.63 -2.18 8.45
C TRP A 317 -3.21 -1.34 9.65
N GLY A 318 -3.18 -1.90 10.86
CA GLY A 318 -2.65 -1.27 12.05
C GLY A 318 -1.51 -2.08 12.66
N GLN A 319 -0.48 -1.39 13.17
CA GLN A 319 0.59 -2.03 13.94
C GLN A 319 1.28 -1.07 14.91
N LYS A 320 2.01 -1.64 15.87
CA LYS A 320 3.01 -0.92 16.64
C LYS A 320 4.26 -0.64 15.79
N THR A 321 4.87 0.53 15.98
CA THR A 321 6.10 0.96 15.31
C THR A 321 7.33 0.81 16.21
N SER A 322 8.52 0.83 15.62
CA SER A 322 9.81 0.60 16.32
C SER A 322 10.13 1.66 17.38
N ASP A 323 9.53 2.84 17.29
CA ASP A 323 9.60 3.92 18.28
C ASP A 323 8.55 3.81 19.40
N ASN A 324 7.90 2.63 19.55
CA ASN A 324 6.85 2.33 20.52
C ASN A 324 5.54 3.13 20.36
N ARG A 325 5.34 3.73 19.19
CA ARG A 325 4.07 4.36 18.80
C ARG A 325 3.25 3.38 17.96
N TYR A 326 2.19 3.88 17.34
CA TYR A 326 1.28 3.09 16.51
C TYR A 326 1.02 3.78 15.19
N ALA A 327 0.80 2.99 14.14
CA ALA A 327 0.44 3.48 12.83
C ALA A 327 -0.71 2.66 12.24
N THR A 328 -1.57 3.33 11.48
CA THR A 328 -2.53 2.70 10.57
C THR A 328 -2.25 3.15 9.14
N VAL A 329 -2.18 2.20 8.21
CA VAL A 329 -2.05 2.47 6.77
C VAL A 329 -3.32 2.00 6.06
N TYR A 330 -3.93 2.86 5.25
CA TYR A 330 -5.23 2.60 4.62
C TYR A 330 -5.51 3.56 3.46
N ASN A 331 -6.58 3.28 2.71
CA ASN A 331 -7.16 4.25 1.78
C ASN A 331 -8.12 5.16 2.56
N PRO A 332 -7.82 6.47 2.70
CA PRO A 332 -8.65 7.42 3.45
C PRO A 332 -9.83 7.92 2.61
N SER A 333 -10.52 7.01 1.92
CA SER A 333 -11.48 7.30 0.84
C SER A 333 -12.46 6.14 0.65
N GLU A 334 -13.57 6.42 -0.04
CA GLU A 334 -14.45 5.38 -0.62
C GLU A 334 -13.85 4.78 -1.91
N TYR A 335 -12.95 5.52 -2.56
CA TYR A 335 -12.10 5.03 -3.64
C TYR A 335 -10.84 4.36 -3.08
N ARG A 336 -10.13 3.60 -3.92
CA ARG A 336 -8.90 2.88 -3.49
C ARG A 336 -7.62 3.71 -3.71
N TRP A 337 -7.72 5.03 -3.57
CA TRP A 337 -6.60 5.96 -3.57
C TRP A 337 -6.87 7.15 -2.64
N PRO A 338 -5.82 7.83 -2.15
CA PRO A 338 -4.43 7.36 -2.09
C PRO A 338 -4.25 6.19 -1.13
N LEU A 339 -3.03 5.69 -0.97
CA LEU A 339 -2.62 4.98 0.26
C LEU A 339 -1.98 5.98 1.23
N ALA A 340 -2.46 6.01 2.47
CA ALA A 340 -2.06 6.99 3.48
C ALA A 340 -1.76 6.33 4.83
N ILE A 341 -1.07 7.06 5.71
CA ILE A 341 -0.70 6.67 7.06
C ILE A 341 -1.20 7.68 8.09
N SER A 342 -1.71 7.18 9.21
CA SER A 342 -2.02 7.93 10.43
C SER A 342 -1.26 7.34 11.60
N THR A 343 -0.80 8.17 12.52
CA THR A 343 0.00 7.80 13.70
C THR A 343 -0.73 8.11 15.00
N SER A 344 -0.39 7.33 16.04
CA SER A 344 -0.94 7.44 17.38
C SER A 344 0.14 7.18 18.42
N ASP A 345 0.08 7.88 19.55
CA ASP A 345 1.02 7.71 20.66
C ASP A 345 0.58 6.58 21.61
N ASP A 346 -0.73 6.32 21.68
CA ASP A 346 -1.35 5.40 22.62
C ASP A 346 -2.01 4.18 21.95
N GLY A 347 -2.06 4.16 20.61
CA GLY A 347 -2.73 3.11 19.85
C GLY A 347 -4.24 3.25 19.79
N LEU A 348 -4.80 4.38 20.23
CA LEU A 348 -6.24 4.65 20.22
C LEU A 348 -6.56 5.96 19.50
N ASN A 349 -5.82 7.03 19.78
CA ASN A 349 -6.10 8.36 19.24
C ASN A 349 -5.10 8.69 18.10
N TYR A 350 -5.59 8.62 16.86
CA TYR A 350 -4.81 8.88 15.65
C TYR A 350 -4.97 10.34 15.20
N LYS A 351 -3.85 11.05 15.01
CA LYS A 351 -3.86 12.54 14.97
C LYS A 351 -3.51 13.17 13.62
N ASP A 352 -2.80 12.46 12.76
CA ASP A 352 -2.33 12.93 11.45
C ASP A 352 -2.81 12.01 10.32
N LEU A 353 -2.70 12.49 9.08
CA LEU A 353 -3.01 11.74 7.87
C LEU A 353 -2.04 12.18 6.78
N LEU A 354 -1.11 11.31 6.41
CA LEU A 354 0.01 11.59 5.51
C LEU A 354 0.04 10.62 4.33
N LEU A 355 0.55 11.07 3.18
CA LEU A 355 0.63 10.25 1.97
C LEU A 355 1.74 9.20 2.06
N VAL A 356 1.42 7.96 1.68
CA VAL A 356 2.38 6.87 1.45
C VAL A 356 2.54 6.63 -0.04
N HIS A 357 1.44 6.50 -0.78
CA HIS A 357 1.44 6.28 -2.22
C HIS A 357 0.29 7.07 -2.86
N GLY A 358 0.62 8.00 -3.76
CA GLY A 358 -0.34 8.90 -4.41
C GLY A 358 -0.38 8.85 -5.92
N GLU A 359 0.34 7.91 -6.53
CA GLU A 359 0.24 7.62 -7.96
C GLU A 359 -0.83 6.56 -8.20
N VAL A 360 -1.51 6.63 -9.35
CA VAL A 360 -2.39 5.57 -9.82
C VAL A 360 -1.99 5.24 -11.24
N SER A 361 -1.33 4.10 -11.42
CA SER A 361 -1.05 3.55 -12.75
C SER A 361 -2.36 3.29 -13.49
N PRO A 362 -2.42 3.50 -14.83
CA PRO A 362 -3.49 2.94 -15.64
C PRO A 362 -3.58 1.44 -15.40
N MET A 363 -4.80 0.94 -15.27
CA MET A 363 -5.02 -0.51 -15.28
C MET A 363 -4.80 -0.98 -16.72
N ARG A 364 -3.74 -1.73 -16.97
CA ARG A 364 -3.35 -2.10 -18.34
C ARG A 364 -4.22 -3.24 -18.85
N TYR A 365 -4.54 -4.19 -17.98
CA TYR A 365 -5.31 -5.36 -18.35
C TYR A 365 -6.67 -5.35 -17.65
N GLY A 366 -7.75 -5.47 -18.42
CA GLY A 366 -9.09 -5.60 -17.85
C GLY A 366 -9.28 -6.94 -17.16
N GLY A 367 -10.18 -7.01 -16.18
CA GLY A 367 -10.47 -8.26 -15.49
C GLY A 367 -11.54 -8.13 -14.43
N ASN A 368 -12.20 -9.25 -14.14
CA ASN A 368 -13.30 -9.32 -13.18
C ASN A 368 -12.90 -8.74 -11.81
N TYR A 369 -13.73 -7.83 -11.29
CA TYR A 369 -13.54 -7.10 -10.03
C TYR A 369 -12.19 -6.39 -9.84
N LYS A 370 -11.40 -6.18 -10.91
CA LYS A 370 -10.23 -5.30 -10.85
C LYS A 370 -10.71 -3.86 -10.70
N SER A 371 -10.08 -3.12 -9.81
CA SER A 371 -10.49 -1.76 -9.45
C SER A 371 -9.24 -0.92 -9.22
N ALA A 372 -9.30 0.36 -9.57
CA ALA A 372 -8.10 1.17 -9.68
C ALA A 372 -7.55 1.67 -8.33
N GLY A 373 -6.22 1.84 -8.26
CA GLY A 373 -5.50 2.44 -7.14
C GLY A 373 -4.70 1.46 -6.25
N PRO A 374 -3.80 1.99 -5.40
CA PRO A 374 -3.02 1.22 -4.41
C PRO A 374 -3.92 0.73 -3.27
N GLN A 375 -3.95 -0.57 -3.00
CA GLN A 375 -5.01 -1.17 -2.21
C GLN A 375 -4.60 -2.48 -1.52
N TYR A 376 -5.43 -2.91 -0.57
CA TYR A 376 -5.25 -4.17 0.16
C TYR A 376 -3.97 -4.23 0.99
N VAL A 377 -3.60 -3.09 1.56
CA VAL A 377 -2.42 -2.95 2.41
C VAL A 377 -2.36 -3.99 3.52
N ARG A 378 -1.15 -4.53 3.72
CA ARG A 378 -0.80 -5.46 4.79
C ARG A 378 0.66 -5.24 5.20
N GLY A 379 0.94 -5.26 6.49
CA GLY A 379 2.32 -5.23 7.01
C GLY A 379 2.74 -6.58 7.58
N ILE A 380 3.76 -6.53 8.44
CA ILE A 380 4.28 -7.68 9.16
C ILE A 380 3.53 -7.83 10.48
N LEU A 381 2.84 -8.95 10.65
CA LEU A 381 2.12 -9.27 11.88
C LEU A 381 3.08 -9.38 13.06
N GLU A 382 2.65 -8.98 14.25
CA GLU A 382 3.40 -9.22 15.49
C GLU A 382 3.79 -10.70 15.62
N GLY A 383 5.05 -10.95 15.97
CA GLY A 383 5.63 -12.30 16.00
C GLY A 383 6.20 -12.80 14.66
N ASN A 384 5.81 -12.22 13.51
CA ASN A 384 6.35 -12.58 12.19
C ASN A 384 7.63 -11.80 11.82
N GLY A 385 8.34 -11.33 12.85
CA GLY A 385 9.65 -10.69 12.79
C GLY A 385 9.64 -9.17 12.60
N THR A 386 10.83 -8.58 12.75
CA THR A 386 11.04 -7.13 12.72
C THR A 386 12.23 -6.82 11.83
N PRO A 387 12.05 -6.06 10.74
CA PRO A 387 13.15 -5.58 9.93
C PRO A 387 14.16 -4.76 10.75
N PRO A 388 15.47 -4.95 10.55
CA PRO A 388 16.51 -4.34 11.40
C PRO A 388 16.68 -2.83 11.16
N ASP A 389 16.15 -2.30 10.06
CA ASP A 389 16.18 -0.86 9.75
C ASP A 389 15.17 -0.05 10.58
N GLY A 390 14.30 -0.73 11.34
CA GLY A 390 13.27 -0.10 12.17
C GLY A 390 12.16 0.60 11.40
N LYS A 391 12.16 0.54 10.06
CA LYS A 391 11.12 1.17 9.23
C LYS A 391 9.83 0.38 9.33
N LEU A 392 8.71 1.06 9.07
CA LEU A 392 7.45 0.40 8.79
C LEU A 392 7.46 -0.09 7.33
N TRP A 393 7.24 -1.38 7.14
CA TRP A 393 7.15 -2.01 5.82
C TRP A 393 5.73 -2.52 5.57
N VAL A 394 5.16 -2.17 4.42
CA VAL A 394 3.84 -2.63 3.99
C VAL A 394 3.87 -3.11 2.55
N SER A 395 3.12 -4.18 2.25
CA SER A 395 2.81 -4.64 0.91
C SER A 395 1.39 -4.26 0.51
N TYR A 396 1.18 -4.03 -0.78
CA TYR A 396 -0.13 -3.79 -1.37
C TYR A 396 -0.08 -4.15 -2.86
N SER A 397 -1.22 -4.10 -3.53
CA SER A 397 -1.28 -4.16 -4.99
C SER A 397 -1.74 -2.82 -5.55
N VAL A 398 -1.37 -2.49 -6.78
CA VAL A 398 -2.01 -1.41 -7.54
C VAL A 398 -2.88 -2.05 -8.62
N ASN A 399 -4.14 -1.61 -8.71
CA ASN A 399 -5.14 -2.09 -9.67
C ASN A 399 -5.52 -3.59 -9.59
N LYS A 400 -5.07 -4.30 -8.54
CA LYS A 400 -5.04 -5.77 -8.50
C LYS A 400 -4.26 -6.37 -9.69
N GLU A 401 -3.20 -5.68 -10.12
CA GLU A 401 -2.42 -6.00 -11.31
C GLU A 401 -0.93 -6.07 -10.98
N ASP A 402 -0.42 -5.03 -10.33
CA ASP A 402 0.99 -4.95 -9.93
C ASP A 402 1.14 -5.11 -8.42
N ILE A 403 2.25 -5.70 -7.99
CA ILE A 403 2.58 -5.88 -6.57
C ILE A 403 3.66 -4.91 -6.15
N TRP A 404 3.42 -4.27 -5.02
CA TRP A 404 4.22 -3.18 -4.49
C TRP A 404 4.56 -3.38 -3.02
N VAL A 405 5.65 -2.76 -2.62
CA VAL A 405 6.01 -2.53 -1.22
C VAL A 405 6.26 -1.05 -0.99
N ALA A 406 6.02 -0.59 0.24
CA ALA A 406 6.50 0.71 0.68
C ALA A 406 7.26 0.58 2.01
N SER A 407 8.39 1.26 2.09
CA SER A 407 9.08 1.52 3.37
C SER A 407 8.76 2.94 3.83
N VAL A 408 8.39 3.07 5.10
CA VAL A 408 8.07 4.34 5.75
C VAL A 408 9.04 4.53 6.93
N PRO A 409 9.87 5.59 6.94
CA PRO A 409 10.74 5.88 8.07
C PRO A 409 9.99 6.02 9.39
N VAL A 410 10.60 5.53 10.46
CA VAL A 410 10.11 5.67 11.84
C VAL A 410 11.20 6.38 12.64
N PRO A 411 10.90 7.48 13.38
CA PRO A 411 9.58 8.09 13.56
C PRO A 411 9.03 8.71 12.27
N VAL A 412 7.72 8.57 12.07
CA VAL A 412 7.01 9.15 10.92
C VAL A 412 6.90 10.66 11.09
N THR A 413 7.30 11.42 10.07
CA THR A 413 7.26 12.88 10.07
C THR A 413 6.66 13.41 8.76
N SER A 414 6.12 14.63 8.79
CA SER A 414 5.53 15.32 7.63
C SER A 414 6.30 16.56 7.19
N GLU A 415 7.30 16.98 7.97
CA GLU A 415 8.03 18.23 7.76
C GLU A 415 9.54 18.03 7.85
N VAL A 416 10.27 18.79 7.03
CA VAL A 416 11.72 18.94 7.10
C VAL A 416 12.01 20.39 7.51
N LYS A 417 12.89 20.57 8.50
CA LYS A 417 13.21 21.90 9.06
C LYS A 417 14.41 22.57 8.39
N GLU A 418 15.35 21.77 7.94
CA GLU A 418 16.60 22.24 7.32
C GLU A 418 16.47 22.35 5.81
N ASN A 419 17.14 23.34 5.23
CA ASN A 419 17.25 23.46 3.79
C ASN A 419 17.90 22.20 3.18
N ALA A 420 17.56 21.88 1.93
CA ALA A 420 18.23 20.80 1.21
C ALA A 420 19.67 21.22 0.90
N ASN A 421 20.61 20.31 1.10
CA ASN A 421 22.00 20.43 0.65
C ASN A 421 22.47 19.05 0.17
N ASP A 422 21.69 18.50 -0.75
CA ASP A 422 21.84 17.13 -1.16
C ASP A 422 22.78 17.11 -2.36
N VAL A 423 24.08 16.94 -2.13
CA VAL A 423 25.06 16.61 -3.18
C VAL A 423 25.29 15.12 -3.10
N PHE A 424 24.66 14.34 -3.98
CA PHE A 424 24.52 12.89 -3.77
C PHE A 424 25.86 12.17 -3.63
N ASN A 425 26.89 12.62 -4.34
CA ASN A 425 28.23 12.07 -4.24
C ASN A 425 28.88 12.24 -2.85
N ASP A 426 28.51 13.29 -2.12
CA ASP A 426 29.14 13.67 -0.85
C ASP A 426 28.36 13.13 0.35
N LEU A 427 27.13 12.65 0.13
CA LEU A 427 26.30 12.02 1.15
C LEU A 427 26.81 10.60 1.48
N PRO A 428 26.63 10.10 2.73
CA PRO A 428 26.96 8.72 3.07
C PRO A 428 26.15 7.70 2.25
N ASN A 429 26.74 6.54 1.98
CA ASN A 429 26.06 5.45 1.28
C ASN A 429 24.84 4.97 2.09
N GLY A 430 23.68 4.89 1.45
CA GLY A 430 22.41 4.46 2.05
C GLY A 430 21.61 5.59 2.70
N GLU A 431 22.20 6.77 2.90
CA GLU A 431 21.53 7.93 3.51
C GLU A 431 21.04 8.95 2.47
N GLU A 432 21.39 8.79 1.19
CA GLU A 432 21.17 9.79 0.14
C GLU A 432 19.69 10.15 -0.05
N LEU A 433 18.80 9.17 0.14
CA LEU A 433 17.36 9.30 -0.10
C LEU A 433 16.54 9.35 1.19
N LYS A 434 17.17 9.59 2.34
CA LYS A 434 16.49 9.62 3.64
C LYS A 434 15.37 10.65 3.76
N LEU A 435 15.53 11.79 3.10
CA LEU A 435 14.54 12.87 3.06
C LEU A 435 13.82 12.97 1.70
N TRP A 436 13.98 11.93 0.88
CA TRP A 436 13.41 11.83 -0.46
C TRP A 436 12.33 10.77 -0.49
N ASN A 437 11.18 11.13 -1.04
CA ASN A 437 10.13 10.22 -1.37
C ASN A 437 10.37 9.69 -2.80
N THR A 438 10.28 8.37 -2.98
CA THR A 438 10.50 7.74 -4.30
C THR A 438 9.32 6.90 -4.73
N TYR A 439 9.12 6.89 -6.05
CA TYR A 439 8.23 6.00 -6.78
C TYR A 439 9.10 5.29 -7.81
N ASP A 440 9.46 4.04 -7.49
CA ASP A 440 10.46 3.24 -8.18
C ASP A 440 9.80 2.05 -8.86
N LEU A 441 9.85 2.00 -10.19
CA LEU A 441 9.18 0.97 -10.99
C LEU A 441 10.17 0.01 -11.63
N SER A 442 9.67 -1.18 -11.99
CA SER A 442 10.46 -2.18 -12.70
C SER A 442 10.93 -1.67 -14.08
N TRP A 443 10.07 -0.93 -14.80
CA TRP A 443 10.38 -0.39 -16.13
C TRP A 443 10.63 1.14 -16.12
N ALA A 444 10.59 1.78 -14.95
CA ALA A 444 10.93 3.19 -14.79
C ALA A 444 11.49 3.44 -13.38
N SER A 445 12.81 3.30 -13.22
CA SER A 445 13.45 3.26 -11.89
C SER A 445 13.84 4.63 -11.35
N THR A 446 13.79 4.79 -10.02
CA THR A 446 14.27 5.97 -9.27
C THR A 446 15.30 5.53 -8.22
N LYS A 447 16.60 5.62 -8.52
CA LYS A 447 17.66 5.03 -7.67
C LYS A 447 18.91 5.89 -7.58
N ILE A 448 19.70 5.68 -6.53
CA ILE A 448 21.08 6.16 -6.50
C ILE A 448 21.94 5.23 -7.34
N GLU A 449 22.58 5.78 -8.37
CA GLU A 449 23.53 5.06 -9.22
C GLU A 449 24.93 5.67 -9.09
N LYS A 450 25.94 4.79 -8.98
CA LYS A 450 27.34 5.18 -9.15
C LYS A 450 27.69 5.07 -10.64
N LYS A 451 27.96 6.19 -11.29
CA LYS A 451 28.27 6.25 -12.73
C LYS A 451 29.72 5.82 -12.99
N THR A 452 30.09 5.73 -14.27
CA THR A 452 31.42 5.26 -14.71
C THR A 452 32.59 6.13 -14.21
N ASP A 453 32.33 7.40 -13.88
CA ASP A 453 33.28 8.32 -13.25
C ASP A 453 33.41 8.12 -11.72
N GLY A 454 32.70 7.13 -11.18
CA GLY A 454 32.68 6.82 -9.76
C GLY A 454 31.80 7.74 -8.91
N LYS A 455 31.07 8.70 -9.50
CA LYS A 455 30.22 9.63 -8.76
C LYS A 455 28.81 9.08 -8.58
N LYS A 456 28.18 9.41 -7.44
CA LYS A 456 26.78 9.06 -7.17
C LYS A 456 25.83 10.12 -7.72
N TRP A 457 24.76 9.66 -8.34
CA TRP A 457 23.68 10.46 -8.90
C TRP A 457 22.34 9.85 -8.49
N LEU A 458 21.33 10.69 -8.25
CA LEU A 458 19.95 10.22 -8.28
C LEU A 458 19.55 10.09 -9.76
N THR A 459 19.36 8.87 -10.22
CA THR A 459 19.04 8.55 -11.61
C THR A 459 17.58 8.14 -11.73
N LEU A 460 16.88 8.82 -12.63
CA LEU A 460 15.53 8.50 -13.07
C LEU A 460 15.64 7.89 -14.46
N ARG A 461 15.25 6.62 -14.61
CA ARG A 461 15.17 5.91 -15.89
C ARG A 461 13.72 5.68 -16.23
N ASP A 462 13.37 5.72 -17.51
CA ASP A 462 12.00 5.50 -17.93
C ASP A 462 11.92 4.88 -19.32
N GLN A 463 11.39 3.67 -19.39
CA GLN A 463 11.00 2.98 -20.62
C GLN A 463 9.57 2.42 -20.51
N ASP A 464 8.80 2.84 -19.49
CA ASP A 464 7.44 2.36 -19.27
C ASP A 464 6.44 3.22 -20.04
N PHE A 465 5.72 2.62 -20.99
CA PHE A 465 4.72 3.35 -21.78
C PHE A 465 3.53 3.87 -20.95
N PHE A 466 3.23 3.23 -19.81
CA PHE A 466 2.04 3.53 -19.01
C PHE A 466 2.32 4.29 -17.72
N ASP A 467 3.59 4.43 -17.35
CA ASP A 467 3.99 4.98 -16.06
C ASP A 467 5.25 5.84 -16.15
N TYR A 468 5.74 6.30 -15.01
CA TYR A 468 6.93 7.14 -14.93
C TYR A 468 7.65 7.01 -13.60
N SER A 469 8.95 7.22 -13.62
CA SER A 469 9.75 7.38 -12.40
C SER A 469 9.45 8.74 -11.74
N ARG A 470 9.51 8.78 -10.40
CA ARG A 470 9.33 10.03 -9.64
C ARG A 470 10.17 10.05 -8.36
N ALA A 471 10.85 11.17 -8.12
CA ALA A 471 11.50 11.52 -6.86
C ALA A 471 10.98 12.86 -6.33
N GLU A 472 10.64 12.94 -5.05
CA GLU A 472 10.15 14.17 -4.41
C GLU A 472 10.93 14.48 -3.14
N ARG A 473 11.51 15.68 -3.07
CA ARG A 473 12.23 16.17 -1.91
C ARG A 473 11.33 17.08 -1.08
N VAL A 474 11.00 16.65 0.14
CA VAL A 474 10.32 17.51 1.12
C VAL A 474 11.32 18.54 1.65
N ILE A 475 10.98 19.80 1.64
CA ILE A 475 11.84 20.93 2.05
C ILE A 475 11.09 21.82 3.06
N PRO A 476 11.79 22.71 3.78
CA PRO A 476 11.14 23.62 4.71
C PRO A 476 10.17 24.53 3.96
N PHE A 477 8.97 24.70 4.52
CA PHE A 477 7.98 25.61 3.96
C PHE A 477 8.55 27.02 3.83
N ALA A 478 8.46 27.60 2.64
CA ALA A 478 8.98 28.91 2.33
C ALA A 478 8.07 29.70 1.37
N GLN A 479 7.89 30.99 1.66
CA GLN A 479 7.25 31.94 0.73
C GLN A 479 8.27 32.61 -0.20
N LYS A 480 9.54 32.67 0.22
CA LYS A 480 10.67 33.10 -0.60
C LYS A 480 11.77 32.07 -0.51
N MET A 481 12.33 31.68 -1.65
CA MET A 481 13.33 30.63 -1.71
C MET A 481 14.24 30.81 -2.91
N GLU A 482 15.50 30.48 -2.73
CA GLU A 482 16.41 30.13 -3.81
C GLU A 482 16.61 28.61 -3.83
N ALA A 483 16.50 27.98 -4.99
CA ALA A 483 16.76 26.57 -5.19
C ALA A 483 17.67 26.36 -6.39
N THR A 484 18.70 25.54 -6.22
CA THR A 484 19.64 25.16 -7.26
C THR A 484 19.66 23.65 -7.39
N PHE A 485 19.53 23.15 -8.60
CA PHE A 485 19.68 21.73 -8.89
C PHE A 485 20.44 21.51 -10.20
N ILE A 486 21.13 20.38 -10.30
CA ILE A 486 21.94 20.04 -11.47
C ILE A 486 21.39 18.77 -12.11
N VAL A 487 21.05 18.85 -13.40
CA VAL A 487 20.55 17.71 -14.20
C VAL A 487 21.50 17.42 -15.36
N LYS A 488 21.75 16.14 -15.62
CA LYS A 488 22.46 15.64 -16.80
C LYS A 488 21.56 14.63 -17.54
N PRO A 489 20.82 15.07 -18.58
CA PRO A 489 20.08 14.18 -19.47
C PRO A 489 21.04 13.30 -20.28
N GLU A 490 20.72 12.02 -20.51
CA GLU A 490 21.53 11.14 -21.39
C GLU A 490 21.06 11.16 -22.86
N GLN A 491 19.91 11.77 -23.11
CA GLN A 491 19.25 11.95 -24.40
C GLN A 491 18.65 13.36 -24.49
N ASN A 492 18.24 13.80 -25.69
CA ASN A 492 17.53 15.07 -25.89
C ASN A 492 16.50 15.05 -27.03
N ASN A 493 16.11 13.87 -27.50
CA ASN A 493 15.21 13.68 -28.65
C ASN A 493 14.01 12.77 -28.34
N HIS A 494 13.85 12.36 -27.08
CA HIS A 494 12.73 11.56 -26.55
C HIS A 494 12.69 11.67 -25.02
N GLY A 495 11.60 11.20 -24.43
CA GLY A 495 11.38 11.29 -22.99
C GLY A 495 11.03 12.70 -22.51
N LEU A 496 10.73 12.79 -21.22
CA LEU A 496 10.29 14.02 -20.56
C LEU A 496 10.88 14.04 -19.15
N LEU A 497 11.30 15.19 -18.66
CA LEU A 497 11.50 15.42 -17.23
C LEU A 497 10.77 16.68 -16.81
N GLN A 498 9.84 16.55 -15.87
CA GLN A 498 9.19 17.67 -15.20
C GLN A 498 9.83 17.87 -13.83
N VAL A 499 10.23 19.11 -13.54
CA VAL A 499 10.66 19.56 -12.21
C VAL A 499 9.63 20.54 -11.68
N GLU A 500 8.94 20.19 -10.60
CA GLU A 500 7.85 20.99 -10.03
C GLU A 500 8.18 21.51 -8.64
N PHE A 501 7.82 22.77 -8.38
CA PHE A 501 7.83 23.37 -7.05
C PHE A 501 6.41 23.37 -6.54
N GLN A 502 6.16 22.62 -5.47
CA GLN A 502 4.81 22.34 -4.99
C GLN A 502 4.60 22.82 -3.54
N ASN A 503 3.35 23.14 -3.21
CA ASN A 503 2.94 23.47 -1.83
C ASN A 503 2.73 22.22 -0.97
N LYS A 504 2.12 22.35 0.21
CA LYS A 504 1.85 21.21 1.11
C LYS A 504 0.82 20.22 0.55
N GLN A 505 -0.09 20.67 -0.32
CA GLN A 505 -1.25 19.91 -0.84
C GLN A 505 -1.00 19.18 -2.16
N GLY A 506 0.23 19.07 -2.66
CA GLY A 506 0.46 18.47 -3.99
C GLY A 506 0.50 19.48 -5.14
N LEU A 507 0.12 20.74 -4.92
CA LEU A 507 -0.17 21.66 -6.02
C LEU A 507 1.09 22.34 -6.58
N PRO A 508 1.43 22.14 -7.86
CA PRO A 508 2.59 22.75 -8.50
C PRO A 508 2.35 24.21 -8.91
N ALA A 509 3.24 25.12 -8.48
CA ALA A 509 3.22 26.53 -8.84
C ALA A 509 4.18 26.87 -10.01
N ILE A 510 5.31 26.15 -10.06
CA ILE A 510 6.34 26.26 -11.10
C ILE A 510 6.55 24.86 -11.67
N ARG A 511 6.66 24.76 -13.00
CA ARG A 511 7.05 23.54 -13.71
C ARG A 511 8.11 23.89 -14.74
N ILE A 512 9.30 23.31 -14.58
CA ILE A 512 10.41 23.34 -15.55
C ILE A 512 10.40 21.99 -16.27
N VAL A 513 10.64 21.99 -17.57
CA VAL A 513 10.50 20.82 -18.43
C VAL A 513 11.75 20.65 -19.28
N PHE A 514 12.40 19.48 -19.21
CA PHE A 514 13.32 19.02 -20.26
C PHE A 514 12.48 18.16 -21.20
N ASP A 515 12.19 18.69 -22.37
CA ASP A 515 11.21 18.12 -23.30
C ASP A 515 11.90 17.29 -24.41
N SER A 516 11.13 16.44 -25.06
CA SER A 516 11.56 15.52 -26.11
C SER A 516 12.11 16.19 -27.37
N ASP A 517 11.90 17.50 -27.54
CA ASP A 517 12.43 18.30 -28.66
C ASP A 517 13.78 18.96 -28.36
N GLY A 518 14.40 18.61 -27.23
CA GLY A 518 15.72 19.12 -26.84
C GLY A 518 15.67 20.54 -26.29
N GLU A 519 14.50 21.01 -25.84
CA GLU A 519 14.35 22.31 -25.18
C GLU A 519 14.08 22.20 -23.68
N ILE A 520 14.65 23.14 -22.92
CA ILE A 520 14.26 23.45 -21.55
C ILE A 520 13.15 24.49 -21.62
N LYS A 521 11.98 24.16 -21.09
CA LYS A 521 10.79 24.99 -21.09
C LYS A 521 10.28 25.24 -19.68
N VAL A 522 9.39 26.21 -19.55
CA VAL A 522 8.62 26.46 -18.32
C VAL A 522 7.13 26.60 -18.63
N LYS A 523 6.28 26.12 -17.73
CA LYS A 523 4.83 26.29 -17.85
C LYS A 523 4.41 27.72 -17.47
N HIS A 524 3.65 28.37 -18.34
CA HIS A 524 3.12 29.73 -18.20
C HIS A 524 1.59 29.74 -18.41
N GLY A 525 0.87 29.04 -17.53
CA GLY A 525 -0.57 28.81 -17.68
C GLY A 525 -0.84 27.78 -18.78
N ALA A 526 -1.58 28.18 -19.81
CA ALA A 526 -1.92 27.31 -20.94
C ALA A 526 -0.76 27.11 -21.94
N ARG A 527 0.25 27.99 -21.93
CA ARG A 527 1.39 27.94 -22.86
C ARG A 527 2.68 27.52 -22.14
N HIS A 528 3.67 27.11 -22.93
CA HIS A 528 5.05 26.95 -22.47
C HIS A 528 5.90 28.11 -23.00
N GLY A 529 6.88 28.53 -22.20
CA GLY A 529 7.92 29.46 -22.64
C GLY A 529 9.26 28.74 -22.70
N GLY A 530 9.95 28.85 -23.83
CA GLY A 530 11.32 28.35 -23.97
C GLY A 530 12.30 29.11 -23.05
N ILE A 531 13.26 28.38 -22.50
CA ILE A 531 14.40 28.92 -21.73
C ILE A 531 15.69 28.77 -22.55
N GLY A 532 15.89 27.62 -23.18
CA GLY A 532 17.05 27.33 -24.01
C GLY A 532 17.05 25.89 -24.50
N LYS A 533 18.00 25.53 -25.36
CA LYS A 533 18.20 24.15 -25.80
C LYS A 533 19.06 23.37 -24.81
N TYR A 534 18.88 22.06 -24.76
CA TYR A 534 19.75 21.14 -24.05
C TYR A 534 20.27 20.02 -24.96
N GLU A 535 21.43 19.48 -24.59
CA GLU A 535 22.14 18.42 -25.30
C GLU A 535 22.34 17.24 -24.36
N ALA A 536 22.30 16.05 -24.94
CA ALA A 536 22.61 14.81 -24.25
C ALA A 536 24.03 14.85 -23.65
N GLY A 537 24.18 14.36 -22.43
CA GLY A 537 25.46 14.24 -21.73
C GLY A 537 26.02 15.54 -21.15
N LYS A 538 25.35 16.69 -21.31
CA LYS A 538 25.77 17.96 -20.68
C LYS A 538 25.09 18.17 -19.33
N GLU A 539 25.83 18.73 -18.37
CA GLU A 539 25.27 19.17 -17.09
C GLU A 539 24.58 20.53 -17.23
N TYR A 540 23.39 20.67 -16.64
CA TYR A 540 22.62 21.90 -16.58
C TYR A 540 22.38 22.27 -15.13
N THR A 541 22.99 23.36 -14.68
CA THR A 541 22.71 23.97 -13.38
C THR A 541 21.52 24.91 -13.51
N ILE A 542 20.43 24.60 -12.83
CA ILE A 542 19.21 25.39 -12.84
C ILE A 542 19.09 26.09 -11.49
N THR A 543 19.05 27.42 -11.50
CA THR A 543 18.80 28.24 -10.30
C THR A 543 17.44 28.91 -10.42
N VAL A 544 16.61 28.74 -9.40
CA VAL A 544 15.26 29.29 -9.30
C VAL A 544 15.16 30.15 -8.06
N LYS A 545 14.87 31.43 -8.22
CA LYS A 545 14.52 32.32 -7.10
C LYS A 545 13.04 32.63 -7.18
N LEU A 546 12.28 32.29 -6.15
CA LEU A 546 10.83 32.44 -6.13
C LEU A 546 10.37 33.34 -5.00
N ASP A 547 9.30 34.09 -5.25
CA ASP A 547 8.57 34.89 -4.28
C ASP A 547 7.07 34.69 -4.49
N VAL A 548 6.46 34.01 -3.53
CA VAL A 548 5.02 33.68 -3.53
C VAL A 548 4.17 34.94 -3.41
N THR A 549 4.64 35.96 -2.69
CA THR A 549 3.87 37.19 -2.43
C THR A 549 3.65 38.00 -3.70
N SER A 550 4.62 38.01 -4.62
CA SER A 550 4.51 38.61 -5.95
C SER A 550 4.10 37.62 -7.04
N ARG A 551 3.92 36.33 -6.70
CA ARG A 551 3.65 35.23 -7.64
C ARG A 551 4.69 35.12 -8.76
N SER A 552 5.92 35.53 -8.50
CA SER A 552 6.98 35.59 -9.50
C SER A 552 8.14 34.68 -9.17
N TYR A 553 8.87 34.26 -10.19
CA TYR A 553 10.16 33.60 -10.02
C TYR A 553 11.09 33.99 -11.14
N THR A 554 12.37 33.76 -10.91
CA THR A 554 13.37 33.81 -11.96
C THR A 554 13.95 32.42 -12.21
N VAL A 555 14.37 32.19 -13.45
CA VAL A 555 15.13 30.98 -13.81
C VAL A 555 16.40 31.41 -14.50
N LYS A 556 17.52 30.85 -14.03
CA LYS A 556 18.84 30.93 -14.65
C LYS A 556 19.33 29.52 -14.98
N VAL A 557 19.81 29.32 -16.21
CA VAL A 557 20.42 28.07 -16.67
C VAL A 557 21.91 28.30 -16.88
N ASN A 558 22.76 27.52 -16.20
CA ASN A 558 24.21 27.69 -16.16
C ASN A 558 24.58 29.15 -15.84
N ASP A 559 25.50 29.73 -16.59
CA ASP A 559 25.90 31.14 -16.49
C ASP A 559 25.06 32.08 -17.39
N GLY A 560 23.95 31.58 -17.93
CA GLY A 560 23.06 32.34 -18.80
C GLY A 560 22.34 33.50 -18.09
N LYS A 561 21.54 34.24 -18.86
CA LYS A 561 20.74 35.36 -18.33
C LYS A 561 19.59 34.84 -17.45
N GLU A 562 19.40 35.48 -16.31
CA GLU A 562 18.24 35.25 -15.44
C GLU A 562 16.96 35.79 -16.10
N THR A 563 15.91 34.96 -16.17
CA THR A 563 14.65 35.31 -16.84
C THR A 563 13.49 35.36 -15.86
N ASN A 564 12.72 36.45 -15.86
CA ASN A 564 11.56 36.66 -14.99
C ASN A 564 10.32 35.96 -15.53
N LYS A 565 9.68 35.16 -14.69
CA LYS A 565 8.51 34.34 -14.98
C LYS A 565 7.45 34.49 -13.87
N ILE A 566 6.24 33.99 -14.13
CA ILE A 566 5.11 34.06 -13.19
C ILE A 566 4.61 32.65 -12.87
N PHE A 567 4.20 32.39 -11.62
CA PHE A 567 3.63 31.08 -11.27
C PHE A 567 2.39 30.84 -12.13
N TYR A 568 2.28 29.64 -12.68
CA TYR A 568 1.09 29.30 -13.48
C TYR A 568 -0.12 28.97 -12.61
N ALA A 569 0.10 28.59 -11.35
CA ALA A 569 -0.92 28.40 -10.33
C ALA A 569 -0.47 29.08 -9.02
N PRO A 570 -1.37 29.79 -8.32
CA PRO A 570 -1.05 30.38 -7.02
C PRO A 570 -0.96 29.31 -5.94
N VAL A 571 -0.09 29.53 -4.96
CA VAL A 571 0.08 28.70 -3.75
C VAL A 571 0.37 29.59 -2.55
N ASP A 572 0.21 29.07 -1.33
CA ASP A 572 0.51 29.75 -0.07
C ASP A 572 2.02 29.74 0.28
N GLY A 573 2.73 28.72 -0.21
CA GLY A 573 4.18 28.57 -0.11
C GLY A 573 4.65 27.31 -0.82
N ILE A 574 5.97 27.13 -0.87
CA ILE A 574 6.59 25.93 -1.43
C ILE A 574 7.15 25.07 -0.30
N SER A 575 6.91 23.77 -0.36
CA SER A 575 7.43 22.80 0.61
C SER A 575 7.98 21.53 -0.03
N ARG A 576 7.91 21.38 -1.36
CA ARG A 576 8.36 20.18 -2.07
C ARG A 576 8.96 20.54 -3.44
N ILE A 577 10.03 19.86 -3.83
CA ILE A 577 10.59 19.87 -5.19
C ILE A 577 10.49 18.45 -5.74
N MET A 578 9.77 18.28 -6.84
CA MET A 578 9.47 16.97 -7.43
C MET A 578 10.10 16.86 -8.81
N PHE A 579 10.67 15.69 -9.13
CA PHE A 579 11.22 15.30 -10.41
C PHE A 579 10.44 14.08 -10.92
N ARG A 580 9.90 14.13 -12.14
CA ARG A 580 9.11 13.04 -12.74
C ARG A 580 9.36 12.92 -14.23
N THR A 581 9.46 11.69 -14.73
CA THR A 581 9.79 11.41 -16.15
C THR A 581 8.59 11.33 -17.11
N GLY A 582 7.42 11.74 -16.64
CA GLY A 582 6.17 11.69 -17.40
C GLY A 582 5.18 12.76 -16.94
N ASP A 583 4.08 12.85 -17.68
CA ASP A 583 2.99 13.76 -17.37
C ASP A 583 2.11 13.26 -16.22
N GLN A 584 1.57 14.19 -15.44
CA GLN A 584 0.57 13.87 -14.42
C GLN A 584 -0.64 13.18 -15.07
N ARG A 585 -1.07 12.07 -14.48
CA ARG A 585 -2.31 11.39 -14.86
C ARG A 585 -3.46 11.93 -14.02
N TYR A 586 -4.63 12.05 -14.65
CA TYR A 586 -5.87 12.50 -14.02
C TYR A 586 -6.96 11.44 -14.05
N THR A 587 -6.72 10.32 -14.74
CA THR A 587 -7.61 9.15 -14.75
C THR A 587 -6.94 8.00 -14.00
N PRO A 588 -7.70 7.17 -13.26
CA PRO A 588 -9.12 7.32 -12.99
C PRO A 588 -9.43 8.57 -12.16
N ASN A 589 -10.64 9.11 -12.27
CA ASN A 589 -11.18 10.17 -11.41
C ASN A 589 -12.43 9.64 -10.68
N ALA A 590 -13.05 10.48 -9.86
CA ALA A 590 -14.23 10.10 -9.07
C ALA A 590 -15.42 9.61 -9.92
N ASP A 591 -15.51 10.07 -11.17
CA ASP A 591 -16.56 9.71 -12.14
C ASP A 591 -16.17 8.56 -13.07
N THR A 592 -14.97 8.00 -12.93
CA THR A 592 -14.54 6.85 -13.72
C THR A 592 -15.30 5.60 -13.27
N GLU A 593 -15.86 4.86 -14.23
CA GLU A 593 -16.60 3.64 -13.94
C GLU A 593 -15.72 2.62 -13.18
N PRO A 594 -16.27 1.96 -12.14
CA PRO A 594 -15.48 1.09 -11.27
C PRO A 594 -15.02 -0.20 -11.95
N ASP A 595 -15.80 -0.70 -12.91
CA ASP A 595 -15.54 -1.91 -13.69
C ASP A 595 -15.63 -1.55 -15.18
N THR A 596 -14.64 -1.96 -15.98
CA THR A 596 -14.76 -1.87 -17.45
C THR A 596 -15.75 -2.95 -17.93
N PRO A 597 -16.88 -2.60 -18.57
CA PRO A 597 -17.97 -3.54 -18.88
C PRO A 597 -17.52 -4.81 -19.64
N ASP A 598 -16.48 -4.69 -20.46
CA ASP A 598 -15.99 -5.77 -21.33
C ASP A 598 -14.60 -6.30 -20.93
N PHE A 599 -14.06 -5.90 -19.77
CA PHE A 599 -12.69 -6.23 -19.35
C PHE A 599 -11.64 -5.94 -20.43
N THR A 600 -11.81 -4.85 -21.17
CA THR A 600 -10.95 -4.49 -22.30
C THR A 600 -9.58 -4.05 -21.80
N ASP A 601 -8.53 -4.65 -22.36
CA ASP A 601 -7.15 -4.24 -22.15
C ASP A 601 -6.89 -2.88 -22.83
N LEU A 602 -6.02 -2.05 -22.26
CA LEU A 602 -5.51 -0.88 -22.96
C LEU A 602 -4.71 -1.33 -24.20
N PRO A 603 -4.68 -0.55 -25.30
CA PRO A 603 -3.81 -0.88 -26.43
C PRO A 603 -2.34 -0.86 -26.00
N ASP A 604 -1.51 -1.68 -26.64
CA ASP A 604 -0.05 -1.68 -26.45
C ASP A 604 0.44 -2.00 -25.02
N THR A 605 -0.30 -2.79 -24.23
CA THR A 605 0.03 -3.18 -22.83
C THR A 605 1.48 -3.65 -22.57
N GLY A 606 2.08 -4.32 -23.55
CA GLY A 606 3.47 -4.82 -23.51
C GLY A 606 4.52 -3.88 -24.09
N LYS A 607 4.16 -2.66 -24.50
CA LYS A 607 5.08 -1.76 -25.21
C LYS A 607 6.11 -1.14 -24.28
N LEU A 608 7.36 -1.14 -24.76
CA LEU A 608 8.46 -0.36 -24.21
C LEU A 608 8.67 0.87 -25.10
N ILE A 609 8.91 2.02 -24.47
CA ILE A 609 9.35 3.23 -25.17
C ILE A 609 10.88 3.36 -25.12
N PRO A 610 11.51 4.15 -26.00
CA PRO A 610 12.94 4.43 -25.90
C PRO A 610 13.29 4.94 -24.49
N GLU A 611 14.31 4.32 -23.87
CA GLU A 611 14.66 4.63 -22.48
C GLU A 611 15.18 6.07 -22.35
N ALA A 612 14.48 6.87 -21.55
CA ALA A 612 14.91 8.20 -21.15
C ALA A 612 15.62 8.15 -19.80
N VAL A 613 16.80 8.77 -19.68
CA VAL A 613 17.59 8.79 -18.44
C VAL A 613 17.95 10.22 -18.06
N PHE A 614 17.57 10.60 -16.84
CA PHE A 614 17.89 11.90 -16.26
C PHE A 614 18.65 11.70 -14.95
N ASN A 615 19.85 12.27 -14.88
CA ASN A 615 20.70 12.18 -13.70
C ASN A 615 20.68 13.49 -12.93
N ILE A 616 20.27 13.45 -11.67
CA ILE A 616 20.28 14.60 -10.77
C ILE A 616 21.53 14.50 -9.90
N LYS A 617 22.39 15.50 -9.97
CA LYS A 617 23.67 15.54 -9.22
C LYS A 617 23.46 16.05 -7.81
N SER A 618 22.64 17.09 -7.71
CA SER A 618 22.41 17.79 -6.45
C SER A 618 21.11 18.58 -6.46
N VAL A 619 20.59 18.80 -5.25
CA VAL A 619 19.51 19.76 -4.95
C VAL A 619 19.88 20.53 -3.69
N VAL A 620 20.00 21.84 -3.83
CA VAL A 620 20.31 22.77 -2.75
C VAL A 620 19.20 23.80 -2.67
N THR A 621 18.70 24.08 -1.47
CA THR A 621 17.73 25.15 -1.26
C THR A 621 18.23 26.14 -0.21
N LYS A 622 17.65 27.34 -0.24
CA LYS A 622 17.83 28.36 0.77
C LYS A 622 16.52 29.13 0.91
N LYS A 623 15.83 28.91 2.02
CA LYS A 623 14.74 29.79 2.45
C LYS A 623 15.29 31.21 2.66
N LEU A 624 14.61 32.21 2.08
CA LEU A 624 15.02 33.63 2.08
C LEU A 624 14.17 34.48 3.03
#